data_AF-A0A834C6G5-F1
#
_entry.id   AF-A0A834C6G5-F1
#
_cell.length_a   1.000
_cell.length_b   1.000
_cell.length_c   1.000
_cell.angle_alpha   90.00
_cell.angle_beta   90.00
_cell.angle_gamma   90.00
#
_symmetry.space_group_name_H-M   'P 1'
#
loop_
_entity.id
_entity.type
_entity.pdbx_description
1 polymer ?
#
loop_
_entity_poly.entity_id
_entity_poly.type
_entity_poly.pdbx_seq_one_letter_code
_entity_poly.pdbx_strand_id
1 'polypeptide(L)'
;MKEDYPAHINKERPLEVHVGEFLFESHIFPKTHFDKSRRFHLPQWEKVPGSNILEHIYREEPDRRKYLLQKMIVKPRFVEQTSVHEVLKNFGRRFYVPPAICHVIHVRVPLHKSVELKDLHEDKRLWHFQEKLIPNVDKVLQRAGLIN
;
A
#
# COMPACT_ATOMS: atom_id res chain seq x y z
N MET A 1 2.48 34.05 -4.16
CA MET A 1 3.66 33.26 -3.76
C MET A 1 3.52 31.89 -4.40
N LYS A 2 4.41 31.56 -5.34
CA LYS A 2 4.49 30.24 -5.96
C LYS A 2 5.47 29.44 -5.10
N GLU A 3 5.03 28.35 -4.52
CA GLU A 3 5.95 27.40 -3.87
C GLU A 3 6.63 26.58 -4.95
N ASP A 4 7.96 26.69 -4.96
CA ASP A 4 8.87 25.97 -5.83
C ASP A 4 8.81 24.47 -5.52
N TYR A 5 8.22 23.71 -6.45
CA TYR A 5 8.46 22.27 -6.54
C TYR A 5 9.93 22.07 -6.97
N PRO A 6 10.73 21.28 -6.25
CA PRO A 6 12.11 21.04 -6.66
C PRO A 6 12.11 20.30 -8.00
N ALA A 7 12.66 20.98 -9.00
CA ALA A 7 12.92 20.53 -10.34
C ALA A 7 13.98 19.41 -10.36
N HIS A 8 13.58 18.21 -9.94
CA HIS A 8 14.35 16.98 -10.13
C HIS A 8 13.48 15.84 -10.69
N ILE A 9 12.49 16.18 -11.52
CA ILE A 9 11.95 15.20 -12.46
C ILE A 9 12.95 15.14 -13.61
N ASN A 10 13.96 14.31 -13.43
CA ASN A 10 14.84 13.91 -14.52
C ASN A 10 13.96 13.37 -15.65
N LYS A 11 14.14 13.97 -16.83
CA LYS A 11 13.68 13.50 -18.13
C LYS A 11 13.62 11.98 -18.17
N GLU A 12 12.49 11.47 -18.64
CA GLU A 12 12.23 10.08 -19.05
C GLU A 12 13.51 9.29 -19.34
N ARG A 13 14.08 8.65 -18.30
CA ARG A 13 14.90 7.47 -18.52
C ARG A 13 13.89 6.36 -18.80
N PRO A 14 14.01 5.62 -19.92
CA PRO A 14 13.16 4.47 -20.11
C PRO A 14 13.32 3.61 -18.86
N LEU A 15 12.22 3.26 -18.19
CA LEU A 15 12.25 2.26 -17.13
C LEU A 15 13.05 1.07 -17.67
N GLU A 16 14.23 0.91 -17.08
CA GLU A 16 15.41 0.36 -17.74
C GLU A 16 15.10 -1.06 -18.24
N VAL A 17 15.46 -1.35 -19.49
CA VAL A 17 15.16 -2.61 -20.22
C VAL A 17 15.64 -3.88 -19.48
N HIS A 18 16.37 -3.70 -18.39
CA HIS A 18 17.08 -4.72 -17.61
C HIS A 18 16.68 -4.80 -16.13
N VAL A 19 15.59 -4.18 -15.66
CA VAL A 19 15.10 -4.40 -14.28
C VAL A 19 14.47 -5.79 -14.17
N GLY A 20 14.98 -6.60 -13.25
CA GLY A 20 14.49 -7.94 -12.93
C GLY A 20 13.59 -7.99 -11.70
N GLU A 21 13.73 -7.02 -10.80
CA GLU A 21 13.07 -6.99 -9.50
C GLU A 21 12.69 -5.54 -9.13
N PHE A 22 11.42 -5.32 -8.84
CA PHE A 22 10.89 -4.09 -8.27
C PHE A 22 10.51 -4.34 -6.82
N LEU A 23 11.08 -3.56 -5.90
CA LEU A 23 10.80 -3.65 -4.47
C LEU A 23 9.94 -2.49 -4.02
N PHE A 24 8.89 -2.80 -3.28
CA PHE A 24 7.90 -1.86 -2.76
C PHE A 24 7.90 -1.91 -1.23
N GLU A 25 8.08 -0.75 -0.60
CA GLU A 25 7.95 -0.58 0.85
C GLU A 25 6.51 -0.87 1.28
N SER A 26 6.30 -1.62 2.36
CA SER A 26 4.97 -1.81 2.95
C SER A 26 4.77 -0.87 4.11
N HIS A 27 3.66 -0.14 4.08
CA HIS A 27 3.25 0.81 5.10
C HIS A 27 2.13 0.18 5.92
N ILE A 28 2.27 0.22 7.24
CA ILE A 28 1.30 -0.38 8.15
C ILE A 28 0.23 0.65 8.46
N PHE A 29 -1.02 0.25 8.25
CA PHE A 29 -2.20 1.00 8.61
C PHE A 29 -2.87 0.27 9.79
N PRO A 30 -2.68 0.74 11.03
CA PRO A 30 -3.18 0.05 12.21
C PRO A 30 -4.70 -0.04 12.22
N LYS A 31 -5.23 -1.25 12.46
CA LYS A 31 -6.67 -1.52 12.59
C LYS A 31 -7.36 -0.78 13.75
N THR A 32 -6.58 -0.20 14.67
CA THR A 32 -7.09 0.51 15.85
C THR A 32 -7.42 1.97 15.59
N HIS A 33 -6.98 2.53 14.44
CA HIS A 33 -7.18 3.92 14.09
C HIS A 33 -8.00 4.02 12.80
N PHE A 34 -9.02 4.87 12.85
CA PHE A 34 -10.01 5.04 11.79
C PHE A 34 -10.17 6.53 11.47
N ASP A 35 -10.54 6.82 10.23
CA ASP A 35 -10.99 8.15 9.84
C ASP A 35 -12.13 8.64 10.76
N LYS A 36 -11.91 9.78 11.41
CA LYS A 36 -12.89 10.37 12.34
C LYS A 36 -14.17 10.80 11.64
N SER A 37 -14.12 11.12 10.35
CA SER A 37 -15.32 11.53 9.61
C SER A 37 -16.28 10.37 9.35
N ARG A 38 -15.81 9.13 9.48
CA ARG A 38 -16.55 7.91 9.15
C ARG A 38 -17.14 7.93 7.73
N ARG A 39 -16.51 8.67 6.81
CA ARG A 39 -17.00 8.84 5.42
C ARG A 39 -17.24 7.51 4.72
N PHE A 40 -16.37 6.53 4.97
CA PHE A 40 -16.45 5.20 4.38
C PHE A 40 -16.94 4.14 5.36
N HIS A 41 -17.55 4.54 6.48
CA HIS A 41 -18.30 3.59 7.30
C HIS A 41 -19.61 3.24 6.59
N LEU A 42 -19.56 2.18 5.77
CA LEU A 42 -20.66 1.76 4.90
C LEU A 42 -21.57 0.79 5.66
N PRO A 43 -22.82 1.18 6.00
CA PRO A 43 -23.71 0.34 6.82
C PRO A 43 -23.96 -1.05 6.21
N GLN A 44 -23.99 -1.15 4.89
CA GLN A 44 -24.17 -2.42 4.20
C GLN A 44 -22.99 -3.38 4.42
N TRP A 45 -21.79 -2.90 4.74
CA TRP A 45 -20.62 -3.73 5.02
C TRP A 45 -20.45 -4.08 6.50
N GLU A 46 -21.24 -3.48 7.40
CA GLU A 46 -21.05 -3.59 8.86
C GLU A 46 -21.10 -5.04 9.37
N LYS A 47 -21.96 -5.88 8.78
CA LYS A 47 -22.12 -7.29 9.14
C LYS A 47 -21.21 -8.23 8.36
N VAL A 48 -20.39 -7.72 7.45
CA VAL A 48 -19.49 -8.51 6.61
C VAL A 48 -18.20 -8.78 7.39
N PRO A 49 -17.80 -10.05 7.58
CA PRO A 49 -16.54 -10.37 8.25
C PRO A 49 -15.34 -9.75 7.51
N GLY A 50 -14.52 -8.98 8.22
CA GLY A 50 -13.33 -8.37 7.63
C GLY A 50 -12.96 -7.02 8.23
N SER A 51 -12.18 -6.25 7.47
CA SER A 51 -11.85 -4.86 7.81
C SER A 51 -12.02 -4.02 6.56
N ASN A 52 -12.81 -2.96 6.65
CA ASN A 52 -12.99 -2.03 5.55
C ASN A 52 -11.74 -1.15 5.40
N ILE A 53 -10.92 -1.47 4.41
CA ILE A 53 -9.63 -0.80 4.18
C ILE A 53 -9.77 0.70 3.89
N LEU A 54 -10.95 1.18 3.45
CA LEU A 54 -11.18 2.60 3.21
C LEU A 54 -11.28 3.45 4.49
N GLU A 55 -11.56 2.84 5.64
CA GLU A 55 -11.63 3.54 6.92
C GLU A 55 -10.24 3.78 7.54
N HIS A 56 -9.20 3.11 7.03
CA HIS A 56 -7.85 3.17 7.58
C HIS A 56 -6.96 4.08 6.73
N ILE A 57 -6.85 5.34 7.15
CA ILE A 57 -6.03 6.37 6.47
C ILE A 57 -4.80 6.80 7.27
N TYR A 58 -4.62 6.29 8.47
CA TYR A 58 -3.48 6.62 9.31
C TYR A 58 -2.46 5.51 9.19
N ARG A 59 -1.21 5.85 8.86
CA ARG A 59 -0.11 4.89 8.70
C ARG A 59 1.04 5.17 9.64
N GLU A 60 1.69 4.09 10.06
CA GLU A 60 2.97 4.15 10.78
C GLU A 60 4.08 4.60 9.82
N GLU A 61 5.07 5.34 10.33
CA GLU A 61 6.30 5.56 9.58
C GLU A 61 7.18 4.29 9.66
N PRO A 62 7.57 3.70 8.52
CA PRO A 62 8.33 2.46 8.54
C PRO A 62 9.71 2.64 9.17
N ASP A 63 10.09 1.73 10.07
CA ASP A 63 11.44 1.65 10.63
C ASP A 63 12.41 1.08 9.58
N ARG A 64 13.01 1.97 8.79
CA ARG A 64 13.93 1.61 7.70
C ARG A 64 15.27 1.01 8.17
N ARG A 65 15.48 0.89 9.49
CA ARG A 65 16.66 0.25 10.07
C ARG A 65 16.44 -1.24 10.36
N LYS A 66 15.18 -1.68 10.46
CA LYS A 66 14.80 -3.08 10.67
C LYS A 66 14.44 -3.73 9.35
N TYR A 67 14.43 -5.07 9.32
CA TYR A 67 14.05 -5.86 8.16
C TYR A 67 12.76 -5.30 7.53
N LEU A 68 12.89 -4.71 6.34
CA LEU A 68 11.83 -3.98 5.68
C LEU A 68 10.73 -4.96 5.27
N LEU A 69 9.51 -4.72 5.73
CA LEU A 69 8.33 -5.37 5.17
C LEU A 69 8.20 -4.89 3.72
N GLN A 70 8.74 -5.67 2.80
CA GLN A 70 8.73 -5.35 1.37
C GLN A 70 7.93 -6.39 0.60
N LYS A 71 7.34 -5.95 -0.51
CA LYS A 71 6.78 -6.83 -1.54
C LYS A 71 7.57 -6.62 -2.82
N MET A 72 7.63 -7.66 -3.64
CA MET A 72 8.38 -7.64 -4.88
C MET A 72 7.50 -7.97 -6.08
N ILE A 73 7.69 -7.22 -7.16
CA ILE A 73 7.22 -7.61 -8.50
C ILE A 73 8.47 -7.95 -9.30
N VAL A 74 8.50 -9.17 -9.83
CA VAL A 74 9.65 -9.67 -10.58
C VAL A 74 9.33 -9.77 -12.06
N LYS A 75 10.34 -9.57 -12.91
CA LYS A 75 10.29 -9.94 -14.32
C LYS A 75 10.84 -11.37 -14.44
N PRO A 76 10.00 -12.40 -14.63
CA PRO A 76 10.42 -13.79 -14.47
C PRO A 76 11.61 -14.19 -15.36
N ARG A 77 11.70 -13.62 -16.57
CA ARG A 77 12.82 -13.88 -17.50
C ARG A 77 14.19 -13.39 -17.01
N PHE A 78 14.24 -12.60 -15.94
CA PHE A 78 15.46 -12.08 -15.32
C PHE A 78 15.63 -12.56 -13.88
N VAL A 79 14.84 -13.53 -13.42
CA VAL A 79 14.93 -14.06 -12.06
C VAL A 79 15.06 -15.57 -12.12
N GLU A 80 16.15 -16.08 -11.56
CA GLU A 80 16.42 -17.52 -11.47
C GLU A 80 15.79 -18.09 -10.20
N GLN A 81 15.93 -17.39 -9.08
CA GLN A 81 15.57 -17.92 -7.77
C GLN A 81 15.07 -16.83 -6.83
N THR A 82 13.93 -17.10 -6.18
CA THR A 82 13.30 -16.24 -5.18
C THR A 82 13.22 -16.93 -3.83
N SER A 83 13.33 -16.17 -2.75
CA SER A 83 12.77 -16.53 -1.44
C SER A 83 11.39 -15.90 -1.27
N VAL A 84 10.76 -16.08 -0.11
CA VAL A 84 9.49 -15.43 0.24
C VAL A 84 9.62 -13.89 0.31
N HIS A 85 10.82 -13.38 0.61
CA HIS A 85 11.01 -11.96 0.95
C HIS A 85 11.95 -11.20 0.02
N GLU A 86 12.70 -11.90 -0.84
CA GLU A 86 13.65 -11.28 -1.75
C GLU A 86 13.98 -12.20 -2.94
N VAL A 87 14.51 -11.60 -4.00
CA VAL A 87 15.16 -12.37 -5.06
C VAL A 87 16.58 -12.75 -4.63
N LEU A 88 16.87 -14.05 -4.65
CA LEU A 88 18.18 -14.62 -4.28
C LEU A 88 19.15 -14.60 -5.46
N LYS A 89 18.64 -14.85 -6.66
CA LYS A 89 19.42 -14.83 -7.90
C LYS A 89 18.63 -14.14 -9.01
N ASN A 90 19.19 -13.07 -9.54
CA ASN A 90 18.62 -12.35 -10.67
C ASN A 90 19.71 -12.14 -11.75
N PHE A 91 19.26 -11.97 -12.99
CA PHE A 91 20.06 -11.58 -14.15
C PHE A 91 19.77 -10.14 -14.58
N GLY A 92 19.17 -9.35 -13.70
CA GLY A 92 18.70 -8.00 -13.99
C GLY A 92 19.10 -7.03 -12.88
N ARG A 93 18.49 -5.86 -12.85
CA ARG A 93 18.67 -4.90 -11.76
C ARG A 93 17.55 -5.01 -10.75
N ARG A 94 17.89 -4.74 -9.49
CA ARG A 94 16.94 -4.46 -8.40
C ARG A 94 16.63 -2.97 -8.40
N PHE A 95 15.35 -2.63 -8.36
CA PHE A 95 14.87 -1.26 -8.32
C PHE A 95 13.97 -1.06 -7.10
N TYR A 96 14.38 -0.17 -6.19
CA TYR A 96 13.56 0.25 -5.06
C TYR A 96 12.61 1.35 -5.52
N VAL A 97 11.32 1.05 -5.53
CA VAL A 97 10.29 1.99 -5.95
C VAL A 97 10.11 3.05 -4.85
N PRO A 98 10.26 4.36 -5.17
CA PRO A 98 10.04 5.41 -4.18
C PRO A 98 8.63 5.34 -3.57
N PRO A 99 8.48 5.37 -2.23
CA PRO A 99 7.16 5.28 -1.57
C PRO A 99 6.19 6.40 -1.95
N ALA A 100 6.74 7.55 -2.36
CA ALA A 100 5.98 8.67 -2.90
C ALA A 100 5.28 8.31 -4.22
N ILE A 101 5.80 7.36 -5.00
CA ILE A 101 5.21 6.86 -6.25
C ILE A 101 4.30 5.68 -5.94
N CYS A 102 4.79 4.68 -5.21
CA CYS A 102 4.03 3.48 -4.88
C CYS A 102 4.56 2.82 -3.60
N HIS A 103 3.65 2.37 -2.75
CA HIS A 103 3.94 1.54 -1.59
C HIS A 103 2.74 0.61 -1.34
N VAL A 104 2.96 -0.44 -0.55
CA VAL A 104 1.90 -1.40 -0.19
C VAL A 104 1.13 -0.88 1.02
N ILE A 105 -0.20 -0.83 0.92
CA ILE A 105 -1.09 -0.53 2.04
C ILE A 105 -1.35 -1.84 2.80
N HIS A 106 -0.85 -1.95 4.02
CA HIS A 106 -1.02 -3.14 4.85
C HIS A 106 -1.85 -2.83 6.10
N VAL A 107 -3.17 -3.07 6.01
CA VAL A 107 -4.08 -2.90 7.15
C VAL A 107 -3.97 -4.09 8.10
N ARG A 108 -3.37 -3.88 9.28
CA ARG A 108 -3.10 -4.95 10.26
C ARG A 108 -2.99 -4.43 11.68
N VAL A 109 -2.72 -5.33 12.62
CA VAL A 109 -2.32 -4.93 13.98
C VAL A 109 -1.04 -4.08 13.95
N PRO A 110 -0.91 -3.06 14.82
CA PRO A 110 0.27 -2.20 14.86
C PRO A 110 1.57 -2.99 15.03
N LEU A 111 2.68 -2.49 14.47
CA LEU A 111 3.99 -3.12 14.68
C LEU A 111 4.54 -2.83 16.07
N HIS A 112 4.30 -1.62 16.55
CA HIS A 112 4.71 -1.16 17.87
C HIS A 112 3.54 -1.30 18.86
N LYS A 113 3.84 -1.82 20.07
CA LYS A 113 2.88 -1.75 21.18
C LYS A 113 2.69 -0.28 21.52
N SER A 114 1.44 0.18 21.54
CA SER A 114 1.00 1.59 21.67
C SER A 114 1.48 2.51 20.54
N VAL A 115 0.64 2.65 19.51
CA VAL A 115 0.77 3.74 18.53
C VAL A 115 -0.34 4.75 18.81
N GLU A 116 0.02 5.95 19.23
CA GLU A 116 -0.95 7.03 19.39
C GLU A 116 -1.23 7.70 18.04
N LEU A 117 -2.41 8.28 17.89
CA LEU A 117 -2.82 8.92 16.64
C LEU A 117 -1.87 10.06 16.21
N LYS A 118 -1.26 10.75 17.18
CA LYS A 118 -0.33 11.87 16.93
C LYS A 118 0.97 11.44 16.24
N ASP A 119 1.33 10.16 16.37
CA ASP A 119 2.55 9.58 15.80
C ASP A 119 2.29 8.96 14.41
N LEU A 120 1.05 9.05 13.92
CA LEU A 120 0.63 8.51 12.63
C LEU A 120 0.55 9.59 11.56
N HIS A 121 0.80 9.18 10.33
CA HIS A 121 0.70 10.03 9.16
C HIS A 121 -0.58 9.75 8.39
N GLU A 122 -1.26 10.79 7.95
CA GLU A 122 -2.42 10.64 7.09
C GLU A 122 -2.00 10.29 5.65
N ASP A 123 -2.62 9.25 5.09
CA ASP A 123 -2.51 8.83 3.70
C ASP A 123 -3.90 8.41 3.17
N LYS A 124 -4.45 9.27 2.29
CA LYS A 124 -5.77 9.09 1.68
C LYS A 124 -5.69 8.52 0.26
N ARG A 125 -4.55 7.96 -0.16
CA ARG A 125 -4.36 7.53 -1.56
C ARG A 125 -5.38 6.51 -2.01
N LEU A 126 -5.77 5.59 -1.13
CA LEU A 126 -6.79 4.58 -1.45
C LEU A 126 -8.15 5.18 -1.82
N TRP A 127 -8.49 6.36 -1.29
CA TRP A 127 -9.77 7.03 -1.57
C TRP A 127 -9.90 7.50 -3.02
N HIS A 128 -8.79 7.65 -3.76
CA HIS A 128 -8.83 7.96 -5.20
C HIS A 128 -9.47 6.83 -6.02
N PHE A 129 -9.55 5.62 -5.47
CA PHE A 129 -10.15 4.46 -6.12
C PHE A 129 -11.60 4.20 -5.66
N GLN A 130 -12.18 5.03 -4.78
CA GLN A 130 -13.47 4.76 -4.15
C GLN A 130 -14.59 4.47 -5.17
N GLU A 131 -14.65 5.24 -6.25
CA GLU A 131 -15.71 5.17 -7.27
C GLU A 131 -15.73 3.84 -8.01
N LYS A 132 -14.57 3.19 -8.11
CA LYS A 132 -14.44 1.86 -8.71
C LYS A 132 -14.45 0.76 -7.65
N LEU A 133 -13.83 0.99 -6.50
CA LEU A 133 -13.66 -0.04 -5.47
C LEU A 133 -14.99 -0.42 -4.84
N ILE A 134 -15.76 0.57 -4.34
CA ILE A 134 -17.01 0.35 -3.60
C ILE A 134 -18.02 -0.47 -4.42
N PRO A 135 -18.41 -0.05 -5.65
CA PRO A 135 -19.41 -0.81 -6.41
C PRO A 135 -18.94 -2.20 -6.82
N ASN A 136 -17.63 -2.40 -7.04
CA ASN A 136 -17.09 -3.72 -7.34
C ASN A 136 -17.11 -4.64 -6.11
N VAL A 137 -16.81 -4.11 -4.92
CA VAL A 137 -16.93 -4.85 -3.66
C VAL A 137 -18.40 -5.18 -3.38
N ASP A 138 -19.31 -4.22 -3.51
CA ASP A 138 -20.76 -4.44 -3.35
C ASP A 138 -21.24 -5.58 -4.26
N LYS A 139 -20.88 -5.54 -5.54
CA LYS A 139 -21.22 -6.58 -6.52
C LYS A 139 -20.72 -7.96 -6.12
N VAL A 140 -19.51 -8.08 -5.55
CA VAL A 140 -18.96 -9.36 -5.09
C VAL A 140 -19.67 -9.82 -3.82
N LEU A 141 -19.93 -8.93 -2.87
CA LEU A 141 -20.62 -9.25 -1.63
C LEU A 141 -22.08 -9.67 -1.85
N GLN A 142 -22.79 -9.02 -2.77
CA GLN A 142 -24.14 -9.41 -3.20
C GLN A 142 -24.15 -10.80 -3.82
N ARG A 143 -23.20 -11.08 -4.73
CA ARG A 143 -23.05 -12.41 -5.35
C ARG A 143 -22.73 -13.50 -4.32
N ALA A 144 -22.05 -13.14 -3.25
CA ALA A 144 -21.75 -14.03 -2.14
C ALA A 144 -22.89 -14.15 -1.11
N GLY A 145 -24.00 -13.39 -1.27
CA GLY A 145 -25.11 -13.36 -0.31
C GLY A 145 -24.76 -12.73 1.04
N LEU A 146 -23.71 -11.90 1.09
CA LEU A 146 -23.24 -11.25 2.32
C LEU A 146 -23.92 -9.91 2.57
N ILE A 147 -24.43 -9.27 1.52
CA ILE A 147 -25.22 -8.05 1.56
C ILE A 147 -26.37 -8.17 0.55
N ASN A 148 -27.41 -7.37 0.74
CA ASN A 148 -28.59 -7.34 -0.13
C ASN A 148 -28.48 -6.23 -1.17
#